data_AF-A0A1I1W0M3-F1
#
_entry.id   AF-A0A1I1W0M3-F1
#
_cell.length_a   1.000
_cell.length_b   1.000
_cell.length_c   1.000
_cell.angle_alpha   90.00
_cell.angle_beta   90.00
_cell.angle_gamma   90.00
#
_symmetry.space_group_name_H-M   'P 1'
#
loop_
_entity.id
_entity.type
_entity.pdbx_description
1 polymer ?
#
loop_
_entity_poly.entity_id
_entity_poly.type
_entity_poly.pdbx_seq_one_letter_code
_entity_poly.pdbx_strand_id
1 'polypeptide(L)' 'MKAIEIQSNTDSRGNLKLDYPIPMPNKNVRLLILLEEDEELAKQEKIWIDSIAKNPAFDFLKDKSEDIYSCNDGEPLKDD' A
#
# COMPACT_ATOMS: atom_id res chain seq x y z
N MET A 1 13.11 1.47 -17.19
CA MET A 1 13.32 2.40 -16.05
C MET A 1 14.43 1.81 -15.18
N LYS A 2 15.29 2.63 -14.56
CA LYS A 2 16.36 2.16 -13.67
C LYS A 2 16.04 2.62 -12.25
N ALA A 3 15.85 1.68 -11.33
CA ALA A 3 15.67 1.96 -9.92
C ALA A 3 17.04 2.09 -9.24
N ILE A 4 17.13 3.02 -8.28
CA ILE A 4 18.29 3.19 -7.40
C ILE A 4 17.75 3.09 -5.98
N GLU A 5 18.17 2.07 -5.23
CA GLU A 5 17.85 1.94 -3.81
C GLU A 5 18.91 2.67 -2.98
N ILE A 6 18.46 3.54 -2.07
CA ILE A 6 19.31 4.25 -1.12
C ILE A 6 18.70 4.06 0.26
N GLN A 7 19.40 3.32 1.12
CA GLN A 7 19.00 3.15 2.52
C GLN A 7 19.51 4.35 3.31
N SER A 8 18.59 5.11 3.90
CA SER A 8 18.89 6.29 4.71
C SER A 8 17.81 6.47 5.78
N ASN A 9 18.13 7.25 6.82
CA ASN A 9 17.21 7.59 7.90
C ASN A 9 16.81 9.06 7.82
N THR A 10 15.63 9.39 8.33
CA THR A 10 15.23 10.77 8.53
C THR A 10 15.96 11.40 9.72
N ASP A 11 16.15 12.72 9.68
CA ASP A 11 16.66 13.45 10.85
C ASP A 11 15.64 13.50 12.01
N SER A 12 16.02 14.11 13.12
CA SER A 12 15.16 14.26 14.31
C SER A 12 13.91 15.12 14.10
N ARG A 13 13.77 15.75 12.92
CA ARG A 13 12.60 16.53 12.51
C ARG A 13 11.80 15.82 11.40
N GLY A 14 12.19 14.59 11.02
CA GLY A 14 11.52 13.81 9.99
C GLY A 14 11.94 14.13 8.56
N ASN A 15 13.01 14.90 8.34
CA ASN A 15 13.46 15.22 6.98
C ASN A 15 14.36 14.12 6.42
N LEU A 16 14.04 13.65 5.21
CA LEU A 16 14.93 12.79 4.43
C LEU A 16 15.97 13.65 3.70
N LYS A 17 17.25 13.55 4.11
CA LYS A 17 18.36 14.21 3.42
C LYS A 17 19.04 13.23 2.47
N LEU A 18 19.01 13.53 1.17
CA LEU A 18 19.66 12.74 0.12
C LEU A 18 20.89 13.48 -0.40
N ASP A 19 22.02 13.38 0.31
CA ASP A 19 23.33 13.86 -0.17
C ASP A 19 23.98 12.84 -1.13
N TYR A 20 23.24 12.39 -2.14
CA TYR A 20 23.73 11.45 -3.15
C TYR A 20 23.56 12.02 -4.55
N PRO A 21 24.66 12.29 -5.29
CA PRO A 21 24.56 12.78 -6.65
C PRO A 21 24.06 11.67 -7.57
N ILE A 22 22.90 11.89 -8.21
CA ILE A 22 22.42 10.98 -9.26
C ILE A 22 23.30 11.20 -10.49
N PRO A 23 24.08 10.21 -10.96
CA PRO A 23 25.05 10.37 -12.06
C PRO A 23 24.37 10.41 -13.44
N MET A 24 23.22 11.09 -13.55
CA MET A 24 22.43 11.24 -14.76
C MET A 24 21.92 12.69 -14.86
N PRO A 25 22.70 13.60 -15.47
CA PRO A 25 22.27 14.98 -15.63
C PRO A 25 21.03 15.09 -16.55
N ASN A 26 20.17 16.07 -16.26
CA ASN A 26 19.00 16.44 -17.09
C ASN A 26 18.01 15.29 -17.37
N LYS A 27 17.70 14.47 -16.36
CA LYS A 27 16.69 13.41 -16.46
C LYS A 27 15.52 13.67 -15.51
N ASN A 28 14.31 13.34 -15.96
CA ASN A 28 13.14 13.26 -15.10
C ASN A 28 13.25 12.02 -14.21
N VAL A 29 13.11 12.21 -12.90
CA VAL A 29 13.18 11.13 -11.91
C VAL A 29 11.87 11.03 -11.15
N ARG A 30 11.55 9.83 -10.67
CA ARG A 30 10.46 9.57 -9.73
C ARG A 30 11.09 9.01 -8.46
N LEU A 31 10.78 9.63 -7.32
CA LEU A 31 11.21 9.15 -6.01
C LEU A 31 10.11 8.26 -5.42
N LEU A 32 10.49 7.09 -4.92
CA LEU A 32 9.63 6.22 -4.13
C LEU A 32 10.24 6.14 -2.73
N ILE A 33 9.45 6.48 -1.71
CA ILE A 33 9.85 6.38 -0.31
C ILE A 33 9.08 5.20 0.27
N LEU A 34 9.79 4.22 0.79
CA LEU A 34 9.23 3.09 1.53
C LEU A 34 9.56 3.30 3.00
N LEU A 35 8.53 3.34 3.84
CA LEU A 35 8.65 3.42 5.29
C LEU A 35 8.10 2.12 5.85
N GLU A 36 8.70 1.63 6.93
CA GLU A 36 8.08 0.55 7.70
C GLU A 36 6.78 1.08 8.31
N GLU A 37 5.77 0.24 8.34
CA GLU A 37 4.53 0.57 9.05
C GLU A 37 4.85 0.77 10.53
N ASP A 38 4.47 1.93 11.05
CA ASP A 38 4.52 2.18 12.48
C ASP A 38 3.57 1.21 13.17
N GLU A 39 4.07 0.38 14.09
CA GLU A 39 3.26 -0.62 14.79
C GLU A 39 2.05 -0.01 15.50
N GLU A 40 2.14 1.23 15.99
CA GLU A 40 1.02 1.93 16.60
C GLU A 40 0.01 2.41 15.55
N LEU A 41 0.47 2.85 14.37
CA LEU A 41 -0.40 3.18 13.25
C LEU A 41 -1.14 1.92 12.75
N ALA A 42 -0.43 0.81 12.59
CA ALA A 42 -1.00 -0.48 12.20
C ALA A 42 -2.04 -0.98 13.23
N LYS A 43 -1.79 -0.78 14.54
CA LYS A 43 -2.78 -1.07 15.60
C LYS A 43 -4.02 -0.18 15.47
N GLN A 44 -3.88 1.10 15.16
CA GLN A 44 -5.01 2.01 14.95
C GLN A 44 -5.84 1.62 13.72
N GLU A 45 -5.19 1.27 12.60
CA GLU A 45 -5.86 0.76 11.41
C GLU A 45 -6.64 -0.52 11.71
N LYS A 46 -6.05 -1.44 12.48
CA LYS A 46 -6.75 -2.65 12.92
C LYS A 46 -8.00 -2.34 13.73
N ILE A 47 -7.95 -1.40 14.66
CA ILE A 47 -9.12 -0.96 15.44
C ILE A 47 -10.20 -0.38 14.51
N TRP A 48 -9.80 0.39 13.51
CA TRP A 48 -10.71 0.96 12.53
C TRP A 48 -11.39 -0.13 11.68
N ILE A 49 -10.62 -1.09 11.17
CA ILE A 49 -11.11 -2.25 10.43
C ILE A 49 -12.09 -3.07 11.29
N ASP A 50 -11.70 -3.40 12.52
CA ASP A 50 -12.54 -4.18 13.45
C ASP A 50 -13.86 -3.45 13.76
N SER A 51 -13.82 -2.12 13.84
CA SER A 51 -14.99 -1.30 14.11
C SER A 51 -15.94 -1.27 12.92
N ILE A 52 -15.42 -1.16 11.69
CA ILE A 52 -16.23 -1.22 10.47
C ILE A 52 -16.83 -2.61 10.28
N ALA A 53 -16.05 -3.67 10.48
CA ALA A 53 -16.51 -5.05 10.31
C ALA A 53 -17.66 -5.42 11.27
N LYS A 54 -17.72 -4.76 12.43
CA LYS A 54 -18.78 -4.96 13.44
C LYS A 54 -19.91 -3.93 13.36
N ASN A 55 -19.82 -2.95 12.47
CA ASN A 55 -20.80 -1.88 12.39
C ASN A 55 -22.09 -2.40 11.70
N PRO A 56 -23.26 -2.35 12.38
CA PRO A 56 -24.53 -2.85 11.84
C PRO A 56 -24.97 -2.18 10.53
N ALA A 57 -24.50 -0.95 10.25
CA ALA A 57 -24.78 -0.27 8.98
C ALA A 57 -24.30 -1.07 7.76
N PHE A 58 -23.36 -2.00 7.95
CA PHE A 58 -22.81 -2.87 6.91
C PHE A 58 -23.31 -4.32 6.99
N ASP A 59 -24.34 -4.63 7.79
CA ASP A 59 -24.86 -6.00 7.91
C ASP A 59 -25.39 -6.57 6.58
N PHE A 60 -25.78 -5.72 5.64
CA PHE A 60 -26.18 -6.13 4.29
C PHE A 60 -25.05 -6.84 3.52
N LEU A 61 -23.77 -6.55 3.83
CA LEU A 61 -22.62 -7.25 3.24
C LEU A 61 -22.51 -8.71 3.68
N LYS A 62 -23.26 -9.13 4.69
CA LYS A 62 -23.29 -10.52 5.19
C LYS A 62 -24.37 -11.36 4.49
N ASP A 63 -25.14 -10.77 3.59
CA ASP A 63 -26.17 -11.48 2.86
C ASP A 63 -25.54 -12.49 1.89
N LYS A 64 -25.76 -13.78 2.16
CA LYS A 64 -25.24 -14.88 1.32
C LYS A 64 -25.78 -14.85 -0.11
N SER A 65 -26.88 -14.15 -0.36
CA SER A 65 -27.38 -13.97 -1.73
C SER A 65 -26.49 -13.05 -2.58
N GLU A 66 -25.67 -12.21 -1.95
CA GLU A 66 -24.68 -11.34 -2.60
C GLU A 66 -23.34 -12.05 -2.85
N ASP A 67 -23.11 -13.25 -2.27
CA ASP A 67 -21.93 -14.09 -2.50
C ASP A 67 -21.99 -14.81 -3.88
N ILE A 68 -22.16 -14.03 -4.94
CA ILE A 68 -22.38 -14.54 -6.31
C ILE A 68 -21.10 -14.91 -7.07
N TYR A 69 -19.93 -14.63 -6.51
CA TYR A 69 -18.64 -14.95 -7.12
C TYR A 69 -17.99 -16.18 -6.47
N SER A 70 -17.42 -17.05 -7.29
CA SER A 70 -16.71 -18.26 -6.90
C SER A 70 -15.28 -18.28 -7.45
N CYS A 71 -14.38 -19.05 -6.82
CA CYS A 71 -13.02 -19.26 -7.34
C CYS A 71 -12.97 -19.99 -8.69
N ASN A 72 -14.08 -20.62 -9.08
CA ASN A 72 -14.21 -21.27 -10.39
C ASN A 72 -14.74 -20.30 -11.45
N ASP A 73 -15.02 -19.05 -11.09
CA ASP A 73 -15.49 -18.04 -12.02
C ASP A 73 -14.34 -17.46 -12.83
N GLY A 74 -14.70 -16.90 -13.99
CA GLY A 74 -13.75 -16.34 -14.94
C GLY A 74 -13.34 -17.32 -16.02
N GLU A 75 -12.93 -16.78 -17.16
CA GLU A 75 -12.31 -17.57 -18.22
C GLU A 75 -10.79 -17.44 -18.10
N PRO A 76 -10.03 -18.48 -18.47
CA PRO A 76 -8.57 -18.37 -18.58
C PRO A 76 -8.21 -17.22 -19.51
N LEU A 77 -7.33 -16.33 -19.06
CA LEU A 77 -6.75 -15.32 -19.93
C LEU A 77 -5.99 -16.04 -21.05
N LYS A 78 -6.38 -15.82 -22.31
CA LYS A 78 -5.61 -16.24 -23.48
C LYS A 78 -4.69 -15.10 -23.86
N ASP A 79 -3.39 -15.36 -23.85
CA ASP A 79 -2.41 -14.47 -24.47
C ASP A 79 -2.46 -14.73 -25.99
N ASP A 80 -2.93 -13.75 -26.76
CA ASP A 80 -2.78 -13.69 -28.23
C ASP A 80 -1.47 -12.95 -28.60
#